data_AF-X2CN80-F1
#
_entry.id   AF-X2CN80-F1
#
_cell.length_a   1.000
_cell.length_b   1.000
_cell.length_c   1.000
_cell.angle_alpha   90.00
_cell.angle_beta   90.00
_cell.angle_gamma   90.00
#
_symmetry.space_group_name_H-M   'P 1'
#
loop_
_entity.id
_entity.type
_entity.pdbx_description
1 polymer ?
#
loop_
_entity_poly.entity_id
_entity_poly.type
_entity_poly.pdbx_seq_one_letter_code
_entity_poly.pdbx_strand_id
1 'polypeptide(L)'
;MPLLRISLLVLLLLPLSLSLSCDTIRPPTDVSEDYKATIRTDLENTGENITTSLQTISCPKKIYRLQNCTSNDVVVVIVSKLHSLSCKMKNLRLPNTDTLAKSVLYSIHCPCPKRPTAEPMARLKTKRMAKRQKRNERKTLRRELCKAKAIVSAMNGCYQMLNSLLATCNQARCEAKKLTHPVSPM
;
A
#
# COMPACT_ATOMS: atom_id res chain seq x y z
N MET A 1 -9.76 50.68 1.53
CA MET A 1 -9.09 49.72 0.63
C MET A 1 -8.84 48.40 1.37
N PRO A 2 -9.50 47.28 1.02
CA PRO A 2 -9.21 45.99 1.64
C PRO A 2 -8.62 45.02 0.60
N LEU A 3 -7.30 45.06 0.40
CA LEU A 3 -6.57 44.17 -0.51
C LEU A 3 -5.74 43.12 0.24
N LEU A 4 -6.28 42.53 1.30
CA LEU A 4 -5.61 41.48 2.08
C LEU A 4 -6.56 40.32 2.40
N ARG A 5 -7.32 39.82 1.41
CA ARG A 5 -8.25 38.68 1.62
C ARG A 5 -8.12 37.52 0.63
N ILE A 6 -7.07 37.46 -0.19
CA ILE A 6 -6.92 36.37 -1.17
C ILE A 6 -5.66 35.49 -0.94
N SER A 7 -4.69 35.93 -0.13
CA SER A 7 -3.43 35.16 0.04
C SER A 7 -3.41 34.17 1.21
N LEU A 8 -4.53 33.47 1.48
CA LEU A 8 -4.57 32.37 2.46
C LEU A 8 -5.24 31.10 1.92
N LEU A 9 -5.98 31.20 0.81
CA LEU A 9 -6.59 30.04 0.16
C LEU A 9 -5.59 29.22 -0.69
N VAL A 10 -4.50 29.84 -1.17
CA VAL A 10 -3.43 29.13 -1.90
C VAL A 10 -2.64 28.21 -0.95
N LEU A 11 -2.51 28.57 0.33
CA LEU A 11 -1.90 27.72 1.35
C LEU A 11 -2.83 26.57 1.80
N LEU A 12 -4.14 26.68 1.62
CA LEU A 12 -5.11 25.62 1.94
C LEU A 12 -5.27 24.58 0.81
N LEU A 13 -4.78 24.89 -0.39
CA LEU A 13 -4.70 23.96 -1.52
C LEU A 13 -3.32 23.30 -1.63
N LEU A 14 -2.35 23.67 -0.77
CA LEU A 14 -1.23 22.76 -0.49
C LEU A 14 -1.84 21.50 0.10
N PRO A 15 -1.59 20.33 -0.51
CA PRO A 15 -2.29 19.13 -0.15
C PRO A 15 -2.05 18.84 1.33
N LEU A 16 -3.13 18.74 2.11
CA LEU A 16 -3.17 18.29 3.51
C LEU A 16 -2.56 16.88 3.75
N SER A 17 -1.81 16.35 2.79
CA SER A 17 -0.95 15.17 2.91
C SER A 17 0.44 15.47 3.52
N LEU A 18 0.67 16.69 4.01
CA LEU A 18 1.93 17.14 4.63
C LEU A 18 2.17 16.57 6.06
N SER A 19 1.84 15.29 6.30
CA SER A 19 2.23 14.58 7.54
C SER A 19 2.41 13.06 7.39
N LEU A 20 3.03 12.62 6.28
CA LEU A 20 3.83 11.39 6.27
C LEU A 20 5.25 11.78 5.86
N SER A 21 6.07 12.24 6.82
CA SER A 21 7.49 12.53 6.62
C SER A 21 8.20 11.22 6.23
N CYS A 22 8.34 11.05 4.92
CA CYS A 22 9.26 10.11 4.31
C CYS A 22 10.09 10.94 3.35
N ASP A 23 11.10 11.59 3.92
CA ASP A 23 12.01 12.48 3.21
C ASP A 23 12.95 11.69 2.27
N THR A 24 12.96 10.36 2.40
CA THR A 24 13.85 9.44 1.70
C THR A 24 13.06 8.32 1.01
N ILE A 25 12.05 8.65 0.20
CA ILE A 25 11.41 7.64 -0.65
C ILE A 25 12.42 7.21 -1.73
N ARG A 26 12.68 5.91 -1.80
CA ARG A 26 13.59 5.33 -2.80
C ARG A 26 13.05 5.57 -4.22
N PRO A 27 13.92 5.77 -5.25
CA PRO A 27 13.47 5.93 -6.62
C PRO A 27 12.48 4.83 -7.04
N PRO A 28 11.39 5.16 -7.76
CA PRO A 28 10.39 4.16 -8.14
C PRO A 28 10.93 3.01 -8.99
N THR A 29 12.05 3.24 -9.70
CA THR A 29 12.81 2.21 -10.42
C THR A 29 13.35 1.16 -9.47
N ASP A 30 13.95 1.57 -8.36
CA ASP A 30 14.49 0.65 -7.36
C ASP A 30 13.37 -0.14 -6.67
N VAL A 31 12.24 0.52 -6.39
CA VAL A 31 11.04 -0.14 -5.84
C VAL A 31 10.49 -1.20 -6.81
N SER A 32 10.56 -0.94 -8.12
CA SER A 32 10.20 -1.90 -9.16
C SER A 32 11.19 -3.08 -9.24
N GLU A 33 12.49 -2.82 -9.10
CA GLU A 33 13.50 -3.88 -9.10
C GLU A 33 13.41 -4.76 -7.85
N ASP A 34 13.25 -4.18 -6.67
CA ASP A 34 12.98 -4.93 -5.42
C ASP A 34 11.70 -5.78 -5.56
N TYR A 35 10.69 -5.28 -6.28
CA TYR A 35 9.50 -6.07 -6.58
C TYR A 35 9.79 -7.33 -7.39
N LYS A 36 10.57 -7.20 -8.46
CA LYS A 36 10.96 -8.32 -9.30
C LYS A 36 11.85 -9.31 -8.56
N ALA A 37 12.72 -8.81 -7.68
CA ALA A 37 13.70 -9.62 -6.98
C ALA A 37 13.09 -10.45 -5.84
N THR A 38 12.23 -9.85 -5.01
CA THR A 38 11.78 -10.49 -3.76
C THR A 38 10.28 -10.31 -3.47
N ILE A 39 9.74 -9.10 -3.60
CA ILE A 39 8.39 -8.80 -3.12
C ILE A 39 7.31 -9.55 -3.91
N ARG A 40 7.55 -9.85 -5.20
CA ARG A 40 6.62 -10.66 -6.00
C ARG A 40 6.38 -12.03 -5.38
N THR A 41 7.46 -12.72 -5.00
CA THR A 41 7.38 -14.05 -4.37
C THR A 41 6.71 -13.95 -2.99
N ASP A 42 7.01 -12.93 -2.21
CA ASP A 42 6.33 -12.67 -0.93
C ASP A 42 4.81 -12.44 -1.13
N LEU A 43 4.41 -11.70 -2.17
CA LEU A 43 3.01 -11.46 -2.51
C LEU A 43 2.27 -12.75 -2.89
N GLU A 44 2.90 -13.59 -3.72
CA GLU A 44 2.34 -14.88 -4.15
C GLU A 44 2.18 -15.81 -2.95
N ASN A 45 3.23 -16.01 -2.14
CA ASN A 45 3.22 -16.83 -0.93
C ASN A 45 2.18 -16.34 0.10
N THR A 46 2.11 -15.04 0.36
CA THR A 46 1.11 -14.47 1.28
C THR A 46 -0.31 -14.64 0.71
N GLY A 47 -0.49 -14.47 -0.60
CA GLY A 47 -1.75 -14.66 -1.30
C GLY A 47 -2.27 -16.11 -1.20
N GLU A 48 -1.40 -17.09 -1.40
CA GLU A 48 -1.70 -18.51 -1.26
C GLU A 48 -2.07 -18.86 0.18
N ASN A 49 -1.25 -18.45 1.15
CA ASN A 49 -1.50 -18.69 2.57
C ASN A 49 -2.85 -18.12 3.04
N ILE A 50 -3.20 -16.91 2.59
CA ILE A 50 -4.50 -16.30 2.88
C ILE A 50 -5.63 -17.07 2.19
N THR A 51 -5.45 -17.48 0.94
CA THR A 51 -6.46 -18.23 0.18
C THR A 51 -6.73 -19.60 0.81
N THR A 52 -5.68 -20.31 1.21
CA THR A 52 -5.77 -21.57 1.98
C THR A 52 -6.51 -21.36 3.29
N SER A 53 -6.21 -20.28 4.02
CA SER A 53 -6.92 -19.92 5.26
C SER A 53 -8.40 -19.53 5.03
N LEU A 54 -8.76 -19.16 3.81
CA LEU A 54 -10.11 -18.72 3.41
C LEU A 54 -10.90 -19.78 2.65
N GLN A 55 -10.40 -21.01 2.46
CA GLN A 55 -11.06 -22.05 1.64
C GLN A 55 -12.55 -22.26 1.98
N THR A 56 -12.92 -22.13 3.26
CA THR A 56 -14.30 -22.31 3.74
C THR A 56 -15.02 -20.99 4.04
N ILE A 57 -14.39 -19.85 3.73
CA ILE A 57 -14.76 -18.53 4.20
C ILE A 57 -15.05 -17.60 3.04
N SER A 58 -16.33 -17.26 2.83
CA SER A 58 -16.70 -16.22 1.88
C SER A 58 -16.38 -14.82 2.41
N CYS A 59 -15.71 -13.99 1.59
CA CYS A 59 -15.40 -12.60 1.91
C CYS A 59 -16.44 -11.66 1.27
N PRO A 60 -17.15 -10.84 2.07
CA PRO A 60 -18.14 -9.93 1.51
C PRO A 60 -17.46 -8.80 0.73
N LYS A 61 -17.86 -8.61 -0.55
CA LYS A 61 -17.26 -7.61 -1.47
C LYS A 61 -17.27 -6.17 -0.94
N LYS A 62 -18.24 -5.77 -0.11
CA LYS A 62 -18.47 -4.37 0.30
C LYS A 62 -17.67 -3.87 1.50
N ILE A 63 -16.90 -4.71 2.20
CA ILE A 63 -16.44 -4.35 3.56
C ILE A 63 -15.18 -3.46 3.56
N TYR A 64 -14.37 -3.47 2.52
CA TYR A 64 -13.05 -2.82 2.56
C TYR A 64 -12.94 -1.72 1.51
N ARG A 65 -13.15 -0.46 1.93
CA ARG A 65 -12.77 0.72 1.15
C ARG A 65 -11.24 0.84 1.18
N LEU A 66 -10.57 0.13 0.29
CA LEU A 66 -9.14 0.23 0.07
C LEU A 66 -8.86 1.27 -1.00
N GLN A 67 -7.84 2.09 -0.78
CA GLN A 67 -7.33 2.97 -1.82
C GLN A 67 -6.49 2.12 -2.78
N ASN A 68 -7.10 1.67 -3.86
CA ASN A 68 -6.41 0.95 -4.92
C ASN A 68 -5.73 1.92 -5.89
N CYS A 69 -4.72 1.42 -6.58
CA CYS A 69 -4.15 2.12 -7.73
C CYS A 69 -5.14 2.11 -8.89
N THR A 70 -5.14 3.19 -9.66
CA THR A 70 -5.94 3.39 -10.87
C THR A 70 -5.02 3.74 -12.03
N SER A 71 -5.50 3.53 -13.26
CA SER A 71 -4.74 3.82 -14.49
C SER A 71 -4.32 5.29 -14.63
N ASN A 72 -4.96 6.20 -13.91
CA ASN A 72 -4.69 7.64 -13.97
C ASN A 72 -3.68 8.08 -12.89
N ASP A 73 -3.24 7.18 -12.02
CA ASP A 73 -2.25 7.50 -11.00
C ASP A 73 -0.86 7.67 -11.62
N VAL A 74 -0.17 8.74 -11.23
CA VAL A 74 1.26 8.90 -11.52
C VAL A 74 2.10 8.01 -10.59
N VAL A 75 3.34 7.73 -11.01
CA VAL A 75 4.28 6.84 -10.30
C VAL A 75 4.40 7.13 -8.80
N VAL A 76 4.53 8.40 -8.41
CA VAL A 76 4.65 8.82 -6.99
C VAL A 76 3.38 8.46 -6.19
N VAL A 77 2.20 8.61 -6.79
CA VAL A 77 0.91 8.25 -6.16
C VAL A 77 0.80 6.74 -5.98
N ILE A 78 1.29 5.95 -6.93
CA ILE A 78 1.32 4.48 -6.82
C ILE A 78 2.21 4.04 -5.65
N VAL A 79 3.41 4.60 -5.52
CA VAL A 79 4.32 4.30 -4.39
C VAL A 79 3.68 4.71 -3.05
N SER A 80 3.02 5.88 -3.00
CA SER A 80 2.27 6.32 -1.81
C SER A 80 1.12 5.37 -1.45
N LYS A 81 0.38 4.86 -2.44
CA LYS A 81 -0.67 3.86 -2.23
C LYS A 81 -0.09 2.53 -1.75
N LEU A 82 1.02 2.07 -2.32
CA LEU A 82 1.75 0.88 -1.85
C LEU A 82 2.19 1.02 -0.39
N HIS A 83 2.71 2.17 0.01
CA HIS A 83 3.03 2.46 1.40
C HIS A 83 1.80 2.38 2.31
N SER A 84 0.71 3.06 1.95
CA SER A 84 -0.56 3.06 2.69
C SER A 84 -1.13 1.64 2.86
N LEU A 85 -1.10 0.84 1.78
CA LEU A 85 -1.52 -0.56 1.79
C LEU A 85 -0.63 -1.40 2.71
N SER A 86 0.68 -1.24 2.64
CA SER A 86 1.66 -1.96 3.48
C SER A 86 1.50 -1.60 4.95
N CYS A 87 1.26 -0.34 5.28
CA CYS A 87 0.97 0.08 6.64
C CYS A 87 -0.37 -0.45 7.16
N LYS A 88 -1.39 -0.54 6.30
CA LYS A 88 -2.64 -1.21 6.68
C LYS A 88 -2.44 -2.71 6.91
N MET A 89 -1.55 -3.34 6.14
CA MET A 89 -1.21 -4.75 6.25
C MET A 89 -0.39 -5.07 7.51
N LYS A 90 0.65 -4.31 7.81
CA LYS A 90 1.46 -4.43 9.05
C LYS A 90 0.61 -4.35 10.32
N ASN A 91 -0.48 -3.60 10.22
CA ASN A 91 -1.42 -3.40 11.32
C ASN A 91 -2.50 -4.50 11.43
N LEU A 92 -2.48 -5.49 10.54
CA LEU A 92 -3.33 -6.67 10.67
C LEU A 92 -2.75 -7.59 11.73
N ARG A 93 -3.62 -8.27 12.49
CA ARG A 93 -3.19 -9.25 13.51
C ARG A 93 -2.96 -10.63 12.87
N LEU A 94 -2.20 -10.66 11.77
CA LEU A 94 -1.92 -11.88 11.00
C LEU A 94 -0.41 -12.07 10.87
N PRO A 95 0.15 -13.20 11.33
CA PRO A 95 1.59 -13.43 11.26
C PRO A 95 2.10 -13.47 9.81
N ASN A 96 1.31 -14.05 8.90
CA ASN A 96 1.69 -14.27 7.50
C ASN A 96 1.75 -12.99 6.65
N THR A 97 1.28 -11.86 7.18
CA THR A 97 1.26 -10.57 6.47
C THR A 97 2.36 -9.62 6.92
N ASP A 98 3.02 -9.91 8.06
CA ASP A 98 4.04 -9.03 8.62
C ASP A 98 5.33 -9.04 7.77
N THR A 99 5.74 -10.21 7.28
CA THR A 99 6.90 -10.35 6.37
C THR A 99 6.71 -9.52 5.11
N LEU A 100 5.61 -9.73 4.37
CA LEU A 100 5.30 -8.98 3.15
C LEU A 100 5.25 -7.47 3.41
N ALA A 101 4.59 -7.04 4.48
CA ALA A 101 4.51 -5.63 4.83
C ALA A 101 5.90 -5.03 5.12
N LYS A 102 6.78 -5.77 5.82
CA LYS A 102 8.16 -5.35 6.08
C LYS A 102 8.98 -5.25 4.79
N SER A 103 8.91 -6.25 3.91
CA SER A 103 9.62 -6.26 2.63
C SER A 103 9.25 -5.02 1.79
N VAL A 104 7.96 -4.70 1.69
CA VAL A 104 7.50 -3.53 0.91
C VAL A 104 7.91 -2.21 1.56
N LEU A 105 7.77 -2.07 2.89
CA LEU A 105 8.18 -0.86 3.58
C LEU A 105 9.69 -0.62 3.51
N TYR A 106 10.48 -1.70 3.53
CA TYR A 106 11.93 -1.64 3.35
C TYR A 106 12.31 -1.14 1.95
N SER A 107 11.65 -1.68 0.92
CA SER A 107 11.88 -1.25 -0.47
C SER A 107 11.53 0.23 -0.71
N ILE A 108 10.39 0.69 -0.17
CA ILE A 108 9.97 2.11 -0.27
C ILE A 108 10.87 3.01 0.59
N HIS A 109 11.51 2.45 1.61
CA HIS A 109 12.32 3.15 2.61
C HIS A 109 11.53 4.17 3.44
N CYS A 110 10.30 3.80 3.80
CA CYS A 110 9.35 4.67 4.48
C CYS A 110 8.62 3.91 5.59
N PRO A 111 8.88 4.21 6.88
CA PRO A 111 8.23 3.53 7.99
C PRO A 111 6.75 3.89 8.09
N CYS A 112 5.98 3.09 8.83
CA CYS A 112 4.59 3.43 9.15
C CYS A 112 4.52 4.38 10.35
N PRO A 113 3.57 5.32 10.37
CA PRO A 113 3.33 6.13 11.56
C PRO A 113 2.98 5.22 12.75
N LYS A 114 3.60 5.49 13.91
CA LYS A 114 3.31 4.77 15.16
C LYS A 114 1.83 4.96 15.49
N ARG A 115 1.12 3.85 15.74
CA ARG A 115 -0.24 3.95 16.30
C ARG A 115 -0.17 4.41 17.75
N PRO A 116 -1.14 5.19 18.25
CA PRO A 116 -1.35 5.33 19.68
C PRO A 116 -1.59 3.94 20.26
N THR A 117 -0.71 3.51 21.15
CA THR A 117 -0.87 2.26 21.90
C THR A 117 -2.16 2.40 22.71
N ALA A 118 -3.22 1.69 22.32
CA ALA A 118 -4.42 1.63 23.15
C ALA A 118 -4.05 0.92 24.46
N GLU A 119 -4.13 1.63 25.57
CA GLU A 119 -3.90 1.07 26.90
C GLU A 119 -4.76 -0.19 27.12
N PRO A 120 -4.19 -1.25 27.70
CA PRO A 120 -4.96 -2.43 28.01
C PRO A 120 -5.90 -2.10 29.18
N MET A 121 -7.16 -1.81 28.86
CA MET A 121 -8.24 -1.74 29.84
C MET A 121 -8.41 -3.12 30.50
N ALA A 122 -7.83 -3.29 31.68
CA ALA A 122 -7.96 -4.47 32.52
C ALA A 122 -9.41 -4.58 33.01
N ARG A 123 -10.25 -5.29 32.26
CA ARG A 123 -11.61 -5.65 32.70
C ARG A 123 -11.57 -7.04 33.34
N LEU A 124 -11.93 -7.14 34.62
CA LEU A 124 -12.20 -8.40 35.31
C LEU A 124 -13.25 -9.20 34.54
N LYS A 125 -12.92 -10.44 34.14
CA LYS A 125 -13.78 -11.28 33.28
C LYS A 125 -14.54 -12.33 34.09
N THR A 126 -15.88 -12.31 33.98
CA THR A 126 -16.78 -13.36 34.49
C THR A 126 -16.86 -14.55 33.52
N LYS A 127 -17.04 -15.78 34.03
CA LYS A 127 -17.04 -17.05 33.24
C LYS A 127 -17.99 -17.09 32.02
N ARG A 128 -19.09 -16.32 31.99
CA ARG A 128 -20.00 -16.20 30.82
C ARG A 128 -19.38 -15.47 29.62
N MET A 129 -18.32 -14.66 29.80
CA MET A 129 -17.67 -13.92 28.71
C MET A 129 -16.76 -14.78 27.83
N ALA A 130 -16.24 -15.92 28.31
CA ALA A 130 -15.27 -16.73 27.59
C ALA A 130 -15.82 -17.31 26.26
N LYS A 131 -17.08 -17.78 26.25
CA LYS A 131 -17.73 -18.32 25.03
C LYS A 131 -18.02 -17.22 24.00
N ARG A 132 -18.40 -16.02 24.46
CA ARG A 132 -18.65 -14.84 23.60
C ARG A 132 -17.35 -14.31 23.01
N GLN A 133 -16.25 -14.39 23.75
CA GLN A 133 -14.92 -13.98 23.30
C GLN A 133 -14.42 -14.85 22.14
N LYS A 134 -14.48 -16.18 22.24
CA LYS A 134 -14.06 -17.10 21.16
C LYS A 134 -14.83 -16.86 19.85
N ARG A 135 -16.14 -16.58 19.93
CA ARG A 135 -16.96 -16.25 18.74
C ARG A 135 -16.54 -14.93 18.11
N ASN A 136 -16.24 -13.92 18.93
CA ASN A 136 -15.75 -12.63 18.44
C ASN A 136 -14.35 -12.74 17.82
N GLU A 137 -13.44 -13.52 18.41
CA GLU A 137 -12.10 -13.75 17.87
C GLU A 137 -12.16 -14.39 16.47
N ARG A 138 -12.98 -15.43 16.28
CA ARG A 138 -13.19 -16.03 14.95
C ARG A 138 -13.74 -15.03 13.93
N LYS A 139 -14.70 -14.19 14.34
CA LYS A 139 -15.27 -13.15 13.47
C LYS A 139 -14.23 -12.09 13.10
N THR A 140 -13.39 -11.70 14.04
CA THR A 140 -12.28 -10.75 13.82
C THR A 140 -11.25 -11.36 12.88
N LEU A 141 -10.79 -12.59 13.13
CA LEU A 141 -9.84 -13.29 12.27
C LEU A 141 -10.34 -13.38 10.82
N ARG A 142 -11.60 -13.76 10.62
CA ARG A 142 -12.23 -13.79 9.29
C ARG A 142 -12.19 -12.43 8.60
N ARG A 143 -12.48 -11.34 9.31
CA ARG A 143 -12.42 -9.98 8.76
C ARG A 143 -11.00 -9.59 8.39
N GLU A 144 -10.03 -9.89 9.26
CA GLU A 144 -8.62 -9.62 9.02
C GLU A 144 -8.10 -10.38 7.80
N LEU A 145 -8.43 -11.67 7.65
CA LEU A 145 -8.05 -12.47 6.47
C LEU A 145 -8.65 -11.92 5.18
N CYS A 146 -9.93 -11.56 5.18
CA CYS A 146 -10.56 -10.95 4.02
C CYS A 146 -9.97 -9.58 3.66
N LYS A 147 -9.60 -8.79 4.68
CA LYS A 147 -8.91 -7.51 4.49
C LYS A 147 -7.50 -7.72 3.92
N ALA A 148 -6.78 -8.72 4.43
CA ALA A 148 -5.46 -9.10 3.92
C ALA A 148 -5.54 -9.50 2.45
N LYS A 149 -6.50 -10.37 2.07
CA LYS A 149 -6.74 -10.76 0.68
C LYS A 149 -6.92 -9.55 -0.22
N ALA A 150 -7.78 -8.61 0.19
CA ALA A 150 -8.05 -7.41 -0.58
C ALA A 150 -6.83 -6.49 -0.70
N ILE A 151 -6.01 -6.36 0.35
CA ILE A 151 -4.77 -5.58 0.30
C ILE A 151 -3.75 -6.26 -0.64
N VAL A 152 -3.54 -7.57 -0.55
CA VAL A 152 -2.62 -8.30 -1.44
C VAL A 152 -3.02 -8.11 -2.91
N SER A 153 -4.31 -8.26 -3.22
CA SER A 153 -4.81 -8.00 -4.58
C SER A 153 -4.56 -6.56 -5.04
N ALA A 154 -4.77 -5.58 -4.15
CA ALA A 154 -4.51 -4.17 -4.43
C ALA A 154 -3.02 -3.90 -4.70
N MET A 155 -2.13 -4.44 -3.87
CA MET A 155 -0.69 -4.29 -4.02
C MET A 155 -0.21 -4.89 -5.34
N ASN A 156 -0.70 -6.07 -5.70
CA ASN A 156 -0.35 -6.70 -6.98
C ASN A 156 -0.75 -5.81 -8.17
N GLY A 157 -1.98 -5.26 -8.16
CA GLY A 157 -2.42 -4.33 -9.19
C GLY A 157 -1.58 -3.04 -9.24
N CYS A 158 -1.20 -2.51 -8.08
CA CYS A 158 -0.32 -1.34 -8.00
C CYS A 158 1.07 -1.60 -8.60
N TYR A 159 1.69 -2.74 -8.30
CA TYR A 159 3.00 -3.09 -8.88
C TYR A 159 2.94 -3.32 -10.38
N GLN A 160 1.87 -3.94 -10.88
CA GLN A 160 1.65 -4.07 -12.33
C GLN A 160 1.59 -2.71 -13.02
N MET A 161 0.83 -1.76 -12.46
CA MET A 161 0.75 -0.39 -13.01
C MET A 161 2.10 0.33 -12.92
N LEU A 162 2.80 0.23 -11.79
CA LEU A 162 4.12 0.82 -11.60
C LEU A 162 5.10 0.36 -12.70
N ASN A 163 5.18 -0.96 -12.91
CA ASN A 163 6.09 -1.54 -13.90
C ASN A 163 5.71 -1.14 -15.33
N SER A 164 4.41 -1.09 -15.65
CA SER A 164 3.94 -0.65 -16.95
C SER A 164 4.30 0.81 -17.24
N LEU A 165 4.10 1.72 -16.27
CA LEU A 165 4.45 3.13 -16.41
C LEU A 165 5.97 3.34 -16.56
N LEU A 166 6.78 2.59 -15.82
CA LEU A 166 8.23 2.67 -15.94
C LEU A 166 8.72 2.15 -17.30
N ALA A 167 8.10 1.09 -17.82
CA ALA A 167 8.41 0.57 -19.16
C ALA A 167 8.08 1.59 -20.26
N THR A 168 6.92 2.25 -20.20
CA THR A 168 6.54 3.27 -21.20
C THR A 168 7.41 4.53 -21.11
N CYS A 169 7.79 4.97 -19.91
CA CYS A 169 8.73 6.08 -19.75
C CYS A 169 10.11 5.78 -20.36
N ASN A 170 10.62 4.56 -20.18
CA ASN A 170 11.88 4.15 -20.76
C ASN A 170 11.80 4.11 -22.30
N GLN A 171 10.67 3.65 -22.85
CA GLN A 171 10.44 3.64 -24.29
C GLN A 171 10.36 5.05 -24.89
N ALA A 172 9.58 5.96 -24.29
CA ALA A 172 9.48 7.35 -24.73
C ALA A 172 10.83 8.09 -24.66
N ARG A 173 11.62 7.84 -23.60
CA ARG A 173 12.97 8.41 -23.46
C ARG A 173 13.96 7.85 -24.49
N CYS A 174 13.81 6.58 -24.89
CA CYS A 174 14.57 5.97 -25.97
C CYS A 174 14.16 6.49 -27.35
N GLU A 175 12.89 6.77 -27.59
CA GLU A 175 12.40 7.36 -28.84
C GLU A 175 12.86 8.82 -29.01
N ALA A 176 12.85 9.63 -27.95
CA ALA A 176 13.38 10.99 -27.99
C ALA A 176 14.90 11.05 -28.30
N LYS A 177 15.66 10.03 -27.89
CA LYS A 177 17.09 9.89 -28.25
C LYS A 177 17.33 9.49 -29.71
N LYS A 178 16.39 8.79 -30.36
CA LYS A 178 16.51 8.46 -31.80
C LYS A 178 16.30 9.68 -32.70
N LEU A 179 15.52 10.66 -32.26
CA LEU A 179 15.25 11.91 -32.99
C LEU A 179 16.36 12.96 -32.86
N THR A 180 17.40 12.73 -32.08
CA THR A 180 18.50 13.68 -31.82
C THR A 180 19.83 13.32 -32.49
N HIS A 181 19.88 12.28 -33.30
CA HIS A 181 21.02 12.05 -34.20
C HIS A 181 20.75 12.71 -35.56
N PRO A 182 21.38 13.86 -35.88
CA PRO A 182 21.34 14.38 -37.25
C PRO A 182 22.09 13.39 -38.13
N VAL A 183 21.37 12.78 -39.07
CA VAL A 183 21.96 12.13 -40.24
C VAL A 183 22.76 13.21 -40.95
N SER A 184 24.09 13.14 -40.85
CA SER A 184 24.95 14.01 -41.66
C SER A 184 24.77 13.59 -43.11
N PRO A 185 24.34 14.50 -44.00
CA PRO A 185 24.36 14.22 -45.42
C PRO A 185 25.82 14.21 -45.88
N MET A 186 26.21 13.14 -46.58
CA MET A 186 27.42 13.09 -47.40
C MET A 186 27.31 14.05 -48.59
#